data_AF-A0A520RBK4-F1
#
_entry.id   AF-A0A520RBK4-F1
#
_cell.length_a   1.000
_cell.length_b   1.000
_cell.length_c   1.000
_cell.angle_alpha   90.00
_cell.angle_beta   90.00
_cell.angle_gamma   90.00
#
_symmetry.space_group_name_H-M   'P 1'
#
loop_
_entity.id
_entity.type
_entity.pdbx_description
1 polymer ?
#
loop_
_entity_poly.entity_id
_entity_poly.type
_entity_poly.pdbx_seq_one_letter_code
_entity_poly.pdbx_strand_id
1 'polypeptide(L)'
;MAKSHRQRRVKYLKFKLSNIENALGRFGAQSQRIFLDHTALTNHSPFSRGLQRETKRAAVLSCAAKLLNTKGARSTTLTDIASRLGLTKTSLYYYVSNKEDLIYQCYQANMQQAHDQLDLAVQQHSAPLACLLAFFESQIATTLRSLDGEGDFYAAPLEFASLKAEHRTVLEAAYRQLLGRLIDLLKRGIESGHIRPCDPIVTIRAMIGAMDWSFYWLYEMPRDEAEQVIDVVRDLLTHGLLNPNSNYSPGQQADLAIFSEQEPAFDRDTQNRLKQEAFLKAGTRCFNQKGFSGTSLDEIVEQLNVSKGAFYYHFANKEALLTQCYDYTLDQLERVITHVEHIDATPAARLDVAMRLIFSLQ
;
A
#
# COMPACT_ATOMS: atom_id res chain seq x y z
N MET A 1 7.58 19.01 -30.51
CA MET A 1 8.06 18.53 -29.19
C MET A 1 7.06 17.65 -28.43
N ALA A 2 5.75 17.92 -28.44
CA ALA A 2 4.74 17.13 -27.68
C ALA A 2 4.61 15.63 -28.05
N LYS A 3 4.83 15.22 -29.31
CA LYS A 3 4.81 13.80 -29.72
C LYS A 3 5.96 12.97 -29.11
N SER A 4 7.11 13.59 -28.84
CA SER A 4 8.29 12.94 -28.24
C SER A 4 8.08 12.64 -26.75
N HIS A 5 7.45 13.58 -26.01
CA HIS A 5 7.09 13.37 -24.60
C HIS A 5 6.03 12.29 -24.42
N ARG A 6 5.00 12.24 -25.28
CA ARG A 6 3.97 11.18 -25.25
C ARG A 6 4.55 9.79 -25.51
N GLN A 7 5.52 9.67 -26.45
CA GLN A 7 6.23 8.41 -26.69
C GLN A 7 7.15 8.02 -25.52
N ARG A 8 7.81 8.97 -24.86
CA ARG A 8 8.61 8.70 -23.63
C ARG A 8 7.73 8.31 -22.44
N ARG A 9 6.56 8.93 -22.25
CA ARG A 9 5.56 8.59 -21.21
C ARG A 9 5.01 7.17 -21.38
N VAL A 10 4.60 6.81 -22.60
CA VAL A 10 4.15 5.43 -22.91
C VAL A 10 5.29 4.43 -22.73
N LYS A 11 6.54 4.80 -23.05
CA LYS A 11 7.71 3.92 -22.87
C LYS A 11 8.07 3.74 -21.39
N TYR A 12 7.90 4.76 -20.54
CA TYR A 12 8.15 4.69 -19.09
C TYR A 12 7.04 3.92 -18.34
N LEU A 13 5.76 4.14 -18.68
CA LEU A 13 4.65 3.35 -18.12
C LEU A 13 4.67 1.91 -18.62
N LYS A 14 4.94 1.67 -19.91
CA LYS A 14 5.19 0.31 -20.42
C LYS A 14 6.45 -0.29 -19.83
N PHE A 15 7.48 0.48 -19.51
CA PHE A 15 8.66 -0.04 -18.83
C PHE A 15 8.31 -0.46 -17.40
N LYS A 16 7.60 0.36 -16.61
CA LYS A 16 7.11 -0.03 -15.28
C LYS A 16 6.12 -1.21 -15.32
N LEU A 17 5.13 -1.20 -16.21
CA LEU A 17 4.17 -2.31 -16.38
C LEU A 17 4.82 -3.57 -16.97
N SER A 18 5.78 -3.44 -17.88
CA SER A 18 6.54 -4.59 -18.39
C SER A 18 7.58 -5.08 -17.40
N ASN A 19 8.09 -4.24 -16.49
CA ASN A 19 8.91 -4.68 -15.36
C ASN A 19 8.04 -5.36 -14.32
N ILE A 20 6.80 -4.92 -14.11
CA ILE A 20 5.79 -5.65 -13.34
C ILE A 20 5.56 -7.04 -13.97
N GLU A 21 5.36 -7.15 -15.28
CA GLU A 21 5.18 -8.46 -15.96
C GLU A 21 6.48 -9.30 -16.06
N ASN A 22 7.65 -8.68 -16.25
CA ASN A 22 8.94 -9.37 -16.39
C ASN A 22 9.54 -9.78 -15.02
N ALA A 23 9.37 -8.99 -13.97
CA ALA A 23 9.70 -9.39 -12.61
C ALA A 23 8.82 -10.57 -12.19
N LEU A 24 7.53 -10.56 -12.55
CA LEU A 24 6.61 -11.69 -12.38
C LEU A 24 7.01 -12.95 -13.18
N GLY A 25 7.67 -12.79 -14.33
CA GLY A 25 8.13 -13.89 -15.19
C GLY A 25 9.48 -14.51 -14.80
N ARG A 26 10.37 -13.75 -14.12
CA ARG A 26 11.73 -14.21 -13.78
C ARG A 26 11.83 -15.09 -12.53
N PHE A 27 10.76 -15.24 -11.75
CA PHE A 27 10.72 -16.17 -10.61
C PHE A 27 10.36 -17.62 -11.01
N GLY A 28 10.60 -17.99 -12.27
CA GLY A 28 10.47 -19.36 -12.76
C GLY A 28 11.64 -20.23 -12.32
N ALA A 29 11.32 -21.26 -11.52
CA ALA A 29 12.14 -22.43 -11.24
C ALA A 29 13.44 -22.23 -10.43
N GLN A 30 13.32 -21.74 -9.19
CA GLN A 30 14.14 -22.31 -8.11
C GLN A 30 13.24 -23.07 -7.15
N SER A 31 13.47 -24.37 -7.05
CA SER A 31 12.83 -25.30 -6.14
C SER A 31 13.18 -24.92 -4.69
N GLN A 32 12.52 -23.90 -4.15
CA GLN A 32 12.71 -23.50 -2.75
C GLN A 32 12.08 -24.54 -1.83
N ARG A 33 12.91 -25.21 -1.03
CA ARG A 33 12.45 -26.00 0.11
C ARG A 33 11.79 -25.02 1.08
N ILE A 34 10.49 -25.22 1.35
CA ILE A 34 9.77 -24.57 2.43
C ILE A 34 10.45 -25.04 3.72
N PHE A 35 11.32 -24.22 4.31
CA PHE A 35 11.91 -24.50 5.61
C PHE A 35 11.02 -23.88 6.68
N LEU A 36 10.60 -24.75 7.61
CA LEU A 36 9.84 -24.37 8.79
C LEU A 36 10.79 -23.70 9.77
N ASP A 37 10.36 -22.60 10.38
CA ASP A 37 11.03 -22.08 11.57
C ASP A 37 10.93 -23.13 12.69
N HIS A 38 12.03 -23.83 12.92
CA HIS A 38 12.10 -24.94 13.88
C HIS A 38 12.14 -24.48 15.34
N THR A 39 12.27 -23.17 15.61
CA THR A 39 12.46 -22.68 16.98
C THR A 39 11.20 -22.83 17.84
N ALA A 40 10.01 -22.71 17.25
CA ALA A 40 8.72 -22.97 17.91
C ALA A 40 8.38 -24.47 18.05
N LEU A 41 9.13 -25.37 17.40
CA LEU A 41 8.88 -26.82 17.40
C LEU A 41 9.64 -27.58 18.51
N THR A 42 10.47 -26.89 19.30
CA THR A 42 11.43 -27.54 20.20
C THR A 42 10.80 -28.23 21.43
N ASN A 43 9.51 -28.01 21.72
CA ASN A 43 8.83 -28.58 22.90
C ASN A 43 7.61 -29.48 22.60
N HIS A 44 7.33 -29.82 21.34
CA HIS A 44 6.13 -30.58 20.98
C HIS A 44 6.42 -31.78 20.07
N SER A 45 5.70 -32.88 20.29
CA SER A 45 5.85 -34.11 19.49
C SER A 45 5.52 -33.86 18.01
N PRO A 46 6.37 -34.31 17.07
CA PRO A 46 6.13 -34.16 15.63
C PRO A 46 4.88 -34.92 15.14
N PHE A 47 4.27 -35.74 15.98
CA PHE A 47 3.04 -36.50 15.69
C PHE A 47 1.75 -35.82 16.17
N SER A 48 1.83 -34.62 16.76
CA SER A 48 0.63 -33.87 17.14
C SER A 48 -0.17 -33.50 15.89
N ARG A 49 -1.32 -34.16 15.69
CA ARG A 49 -2.21 -33.89 14.55
C ARG A 49 -2.66 -32.42 14.48
N GLY A 50 -2.81 -31.77 15.64
CA GLY A 50 -3.14 -30.35 15.73
C GLY A 50 -1.99 -29.47 15.21
N LEU A 51 -0.77 -29.70 15.70
CA LEU A 51 0.42 -28.97 15.28
C LEU A 51 0.70 -29.14 13.79
N GLN A 52 0.62 -30.38 13.28
CA GLN A 52 0.77 -30.66 11.85
C GLN A 52 -0.26 -29.93 10.99
N ARG A 53 -1.51 -29.81 11.48
CA ARG A 53 -2.56 -29.09 10.78
C ARG A 53 -2.26 -27.59 10.76
N GLU A 54 -1.82 -27.02 11.87
CA GLU A 54 -1.48 -25.61 12.00
C GLU A 54 -0.27 -25.24 11.13
N THR A 55 0.79 -26.05 11.15
CA THR A 55 1.96 -25.88 10.28
C THR A 55 1.58 -25.88 8.79
N LYS A 56 0.73 -26.83 8.37
CA LYS A 56 0.24 -26.87 6.99
C LYS A 56 -0.64 -25.66 6.65
N ARG A 57 -1.46 -25.19 7.60
CA ARG A 57 -2.26 -23.99 7.43
C ARG A 57 -1.37 -22.76 7.26
N ALA A 58 -0.34 -22.59 8.09
CA ALA A 58 0.63 -21.51 7.97
C ALA A 58 1.31 -21.52 6.59
N ALA A 59 1.75 -22.69 6.12
CA ALA A 59 2.33 -22.82 4.77
C ALA A 59 1.34 -22.44 3.64
N VAL A 60 0.04 -22.77 3.79
CA VAL A 60 -1.01 -22.33 2.86
C VAL A 60 -1.14 -20.80 2.85
N LEU A 61 -1.22 -20.18 4.02
CA LEU A 61 -1.36 -18.72 4.14
C LEU A 61 -0.12 -17.99 3.62
N SER A 62 1.07 -18.47 3.94
CA SER A 62 2.35 -17.94 3.48
C SER A 62 2.48 -18.01 1.95
N CYS A 63 2.17 -19.17 1.34
CA CYS A 63 2.16 -19.31 -0.12
C CYS A 63 1.12 -18.39 -0.78
N ALA A 64 -0.08 -18.28 -0.20
CA ALA A 64 -1.12 -17.40 -0.69
C ALA A 64 -0.70 -15.94 -0.59
N ALA A 65 -0.19 -15.49 0.54
CA ALA A 65 0.30 -14.13 0.77
C ALA A 65 1.37 -13.72 -0.25
N LYS A 66 2.35 -14.59 -0.52
CA LYS A 66 3.36 -14.33 -1.56
C LYS A 66 2.73 -14.11 -2.93
N LEU A 67 1.74 -14.92 -3.31
CA LEU A 67 1.03 -14.78 -4.59
C LEU A 67 0.17 -13.52 -4.63
N LEU A 68 -0.53 -13.19 -3.55
CA LEU A 68 -1.34 -11.98 -3.44
C LEU A 68 -0.48 -10.73 -3.57
N ASN A 69 0.66 -10.66 -2.87
CA ASN A 69 1.57 -9.50 -2.91
C ASN A 69 2.22 -9.31 -4.28
N THR A 70 2.52 -10.40 -5.00
CA THR A 70 3.23 -10.33 -6.28
C THR A 70 2.29 -10.23 -7.48
N LYS A 71 1.22 -11.04 -7.53
CA LYS A 71 0.29 -11.15 -8.67
C LYS A 71 -1.06 -10.46 -8.47
N GLY A 72 -1.36 -10.02 -7.26
CA GLY A 72 -2.66 -9.50 -6.87
C GLY A 72 -3.72 -10.58 -6.64
N ALA A 73 -4.81 -10.22 -5.97
CA ALA A 73 -5.88 -11.15 -5.66
C ALA A 73 -6.58 -11.68 -6.91
N ARG A 74 -6.90 -10.81 -7.89
CA ARG A 74 -7.63 -11.21 -9.10
C ARG A 74 -6.94 -12.36 -9.85
N SER A 75 -5.63 -12.28 -10.03
CA SER A 75 -4.82 -13.23 -10.81
C SER A 75 -4.39 -14.49 -10.04
N THR A 76 -4.70 -14.58 -8.75
CA THR A 76 -4.34 -15.73 -7.90
C THR A 76 -5.51 -16.69 -7.75
N THR A 77 -5.35 -17.97 -8.07
CA THR A 77 -6.40 -18.99 -7.88
C THR A 77 -6.04 -20.00 -6.77
N LEU A 78 -7.07 -20.65 -6.19
CA LEU A 78 -6.86 -21.75 -5.24
C LEU A 78 -6.07 -22.91 -5.88
N THR A 79 -6.22 -23.12 -7.19
CA THR A 79 -5.48 -24.14 -7.94
C THR A 79 -3.98 -23.80 -8.01
N ASP A 80 -3.62 -22.53 -8.20
CA ASP A 80 -2.22 -22.09 -8.22
C ASP A 80 -1.53 -22.39 -6.88
N ILE A 81 -2.23 -22.12 -5.78
CA ILE A 81 -1.73 -22.35 -4.41
C ILE A 81 -1.58 -23.84 -4.14
N ALA A 82 -2.61 -24.64 -4.44
CA ALA A 82 -2.58 -26.09 -4.25
C ALA A 82 -1.40 -26.71 -5.01
N SER A 83 -1.23 -26.34 -6.28
CA SER A 83 -0.18 -26.85 -7.15
C SER A 83 1.22 -26.50 -6.62
N ARG A 84 1.44 -25.26 -6.13
CA ARG A 84 2.73 -24.84 -5.56
C ARG A 84 3.10 -25.58 -4.29
N LEU A 85 2.12 -25.98 -3.49
CA LEU A 85 2.32 -26.70 -2.24
C LEU A 85 2.32 -28.22 -2.41
N GLY A 86 2.18 -28.72 -3.65
CA GLY A 86 2.02 -30.16 -3.91
C GLY A 86 0.74 -30.75 -3.27
N LEU A 87 -0.28 -29.92 -3.07
CA LEU A 87 -1.57 -30.31 -2.52
C LEU A 87 -2.58 -30.54 -3.64
N THR A 88 -3.55 -31.43 -3.39
CA THR A 88 -4.75 -31.49 -4.23
C THR A 88 -5.67 -30.32 -3.91
N LYS A 89 -6.53 -29.92 -4.86
CA LYS A 89 -7.57 -28.91 -4.62
C LYS A 89 -8.48 -29.31 -3.45
N THR A 90 -8.82 -30.58 -3.35
CA THR A 90 -9.62 -31.14 -2.23
C THR A 90 -8.90 -31.00 -0.89
N SER A 91 -7.58 -31.27 -0.85
CA SER A 91 -6.77 -31.08 0.37
C SER A 91 -6.70 -29.61 0.79
N LEU A 92 -6.66 -28.67 -0.16
CA LEU A 92 -6.67 -27.25 0.14
C LEU A 92 -7.99 -26.79 0.76
N TYR A 93 -9.12 -27.33 0.28
CA TYR A 93 -10.45 -27.02 0.85
C TYR A 93 -10.62 -27.44 2.32
N TYR A 94 -9.76 -28.30 2.84
CA TYR A 94 -9.72 -28.63 4.27
C TYR A 94 -9.27 -27.44 5.15
N TYR A 95 -8.57 -26.47 4.57
CA TYR A 95 -8.03 -25.29 5.26
C TYR A 95 -8.81 -24.01 4.94
N VAL A 96 -9.37 -23.92 3.73
CA VAL A 96 -10.06 -22.72 3.24
C VAL A 96 -11.33 -23.07 2.49
N SER A 97 -12.41 -22.35 2.75
CA SER A 97 -13.73 -22.62 2.18
C SER A 97 -13.84 -22.12 0.74
N ASN A 98 -13.27 -20.94 0.47
CA ASN A 98 -13.24 -20.31 -0.84
C ASN A 98 -12.10 -19.29 -0.92
N LYS A 99 -11.94 -18.62 -2.07
CA LYS A 99 -10.87 -17.65 -2.30
C LYS A 99 -10.98 -16.40 -1.42
N GLU A 100 -12.19 -15.91 -1.18
CA GLU A 100 -12.41 -14.73 -0.33
C GLU A 100 -12.08 -15.06 1.15
N ASP A 101 -12.49 -16.23 1.64
CA ASP A 101 -12.10 -16.75 2.95
C ASP A 101 -10.58 -16.88 3.09
N LEU A 102 -9.89 -17.40 2.07
CA LEU A 102 -8.42 -17.44 2.08
C LEU A 102 -7.79 -16.05 2.18
N ILE A 103 -8.28 -15.06 1.42
CA ILE A 103 -7.76 -13.68 1.47
C ILE A 103 -7.99 -13.09 2.86
N TYR A 104 -9.20 -13.27 3.41
CA TYR A 104 -9.54 -12.87 4.77
C TYR A 104 -8.56 -13.49 5.79
N GLN A 105 -8.32 -14.80 5.72
CA GLN A 105 -7.39 -15.48 6.63
C GLN A 105 -5.94 -14.97 6.47
N CYS A 106 -5.51 -14.60 5.26
CA CYS A 106 -4.18 -14.00 5.05
C CYS A 106 -4.07 -12.61 5.68
N TYR A 107 -5.08 -11.75 5.51
CA TYR A 107 -5.10 -10.43 6.17
C TYR A 107 -5.25 -10.54 7.68
N GLN A 108 -6.02 -11.52 8.17
CA GLN A 108 -6.12 -11.79 9.60
C GLN A 108 -4.77 -12.22 10.18
N ALA A 109 -4.02 -13.08 9.48
CA ALA A 109 -2.67 -13.48 9.90
C ALA A 109 -1.70 -12.29 9.91
N ASN A 110 -1.78 -11.39 8.93
CA ASN A 110 -0.99 -10.15 8.92
C ASN A 110 -1.34 -9.24 10.10
N MET A 111 -2.63 -9.02 10.39
CA MET A 111 -3.06 -8.23 11.55
C MET A 111 -2.62 -8.86 12.86
N GLN A 112 -2.77 -10.18 13.02
CA GLN A 112 -2.32 -10.87 14.23
C GLN A 112 -0.82 -10.71 14.42
N GLN A 113 -0.02 -10.92 13.37
CA GLN A 113 1.43 -10.73 13.44
C GLN A 113 1.81 -9.30 13.82
N ALA A 114 1.14 -8.28 13.27
CA ALA A 114 1.40 -6.89 13.66
C ALA A 114 1.06 -6.61 15.14
N HIS A 115 -0.04 -7.18 15.64
CA HIS A 115 -0.38 -7.11 17.07
C HIS A 115 0.66 -7.80 17.94
N ASP A 116 1.11 -9.00 17.58
CA ASP A 116 2.10 -9.77 18.32
C ASP A 116 3.46 -9.05 18.35
N GLN A 117 3.87 -8.42 17.24
CA GLN A 117 5.09 -7.62 17.19
C GLN A 117 5.00 -6.38 18.07
N LEU A 118 3.83 -5.72 18.12
CA LEU A 118 3.63 -4.59 19.03
C LEU A 118 3.64 -5.03 20.49
N ASP A 119 3.07 -6.19 20.79
CA ASP A 119 3.13 -6.79 22.14
C ASP A 119 4.57 -7.07 22.55
N LEU A 120 5.37 -7.68 21.67
CA LEU A 120 6.79 -7.93 21.90
C LEU A 120 7.58 -6.63 22.12
N ALA A 121 7.36 -5.62 21.27
CA ALA A 121 8.03 -4.33 21.39
C ALA A 121 7.73 -3.64 22.74
N VAL A 122 6.48 -3.70 23.21
CA VAL A 122 6.08 -3.13 24.50
C VAL A 122 6.59 -3.94 25.69
N GLN A 123 6.82 -5.25 25.52
CA GLN A 123 7.44 -6.08 26.55
C GLN A 123 8.94 -5.83 26.67
N GLN A 124 9.63 -5.60 25.55
CA GLN A 124 11.08 -5.43 25.50
C GLN A 124 11.56 -4.01 25.81
N HIS A 125 10.71 -3.01 25.57
CA HIS A 125 11.07 -1.61 25.73
C HIS A 125 10.09 -0.86 26.63
N SER A 126 10.63 -0.04 27.53
CA SER A 126 9.84 0.83 28.42
C SER A 126 9.58 2.21 27.82
N ALA A 127 10.51 2.72 27.00
CA ALA A 127 10.40 4.04 26.38
C ALA A 127 9.44 4.01 25.17
N PRO A 128 8.40 4.88 25.09
CA PRO A 128 7.39 4.80 24.03
C PRO A 128 7.95 4.91 22.61
N LEU A 129 8.95 5.77 22.39
CA LEU A 129 9.63 5.89 21.08
C LEU A 129 10.34 4.58 20.70
N ALA A 130 11.01 3.92 21.65
CA ALA A 130 11.68 2.65 21.39
C ALA A 130 10.67 1.55 21.02
N CYS A 131 9.50 1.51 21.68
CA CYS A 131 8.43 0.58 21.30
C CYS A 131 7.93 0.83 19.86
N LEU A 132 7.75 2.10 19.48
CA LEU A 132 7.31 2.47 18.13
C LEU A 132 8.35 2.06 17.08
N LEU A 133 9.63 2.37 17.31
CA LEU A 133 10.70 2.02 16.38
C LEU A 133 10.82 0.50 16.25
N ALA A 134 10.87 -0.24 17.36
CA ALA A 134 10.92 -1.71 17.33
C ALA A 134 9.73 -2.32 16.56
N PHE A 135 8.53 -1.76 16.69
CA PHE A 135 7.38 -2.17 15.90
C PHE A 135 7.58 -1.92 14.39
N PHE A 136 7.97 -0.72 13.96
CA PHE A 136 8.15 -0.44 12.52
C PHE A 136 9.30 -1.24 11.91
N GLU A 137 10.40 -1.41 12.65
CA GLU A 137 11.56 -2.20 12.22
C GLU A 137 11.20 -3.68 12.06
N SER A 138 10.37 -4.23 12.95
CA SER A 138 9.96 -5.63 12.84
C SER A 138 9.09 -5.90 11.61
N GLN A 139 8.33 -4.92 11.12
CA GLN A 139 7.58 -5.04 9.86
C GLN A 139 8.51 -5.20 8.65
N ILE A 140 9.59 -4.40 8.60
CA ILE A 140 10.62 -4.48 7.56
C ILE A 140 11.38 -5.79 7.70
N ALA A 141 11.86 -6.11 8.90
CA ALA A 141 12.63 -7.31 9.19
C ALA A 141 11.85 -8.59 8.84
N THR A 142 10.53 -8.61 9.10
CA THR A 142 9.66 -9.72 8.71
C THR A 142 9.69 -9.91 7.21
N THR A 143 9.52 -8.84 6.43
CA THR A 143 9.55 -8.91 4.97
C THR A 143 10.91 -9.38 4.43
N LEU A 144 12.01 -8.86 4.98
CA LEU A 144 13.37 -9.26 4.59
C LEU A 144 13.61 -10.75 4.85
N ARG A 145 13.24 -11.23 6.05
CA ARG A 145 13.34 -12.66 6.38
C ARG A 145 12.52 -13.56 5.45
N SER A 146 11.31 -13.14 5.06
CA SER A 146 10.53 -13.90 4.08
C SER A 146 11.24 -13.98 2.72
N LEU A 147 11.87 -12.88 2.30
CA LEU A 147 12.65 -12.83 1.05
C LEU A 147 13.91 -13.70 1.10
N ASP A 148 14.52 -13.86 2.28
CA ASP A 148 15.63 -14.80 2.53
C ASP A 148 15.20 -16.26 2.65
N GLY A 149 13.89 -16.52 2.66
CA GLY A 149 13.35 -17.86 2.87
C GLY A 149 13.47 -18.34 4.33
N GLU A 150 13.70 -17.41 5.25
CA GLU A 150 13.83 -17.68 6.69
C GLU A 150 12.52 -17.43 7.46
N GLY A 151 11.48 -16.89 6.81
CA GLY A 151 10.21 -16.56 7.44
C GLY A 151 9.00 -16.68 6.51
N ASP A 152 7.81 -16.56 7.10
CA ASP A 152 6.54 -16.59 6.38
C ASP A 152 6.24 -15.28 5.65
N PHE A 153 5.49 -15.37 4.57
CA PHE A 153 4.96 -14.20 3.87
C PHE A 153 3.63 -13.76 4.48
N TYR A 154 3.45 -12.45 4.63
CA TYR A 154 2.21 -11.84 5.08
C TYR A 154 1.60 -10.97 3.99
N ALA A 155 0.29 -11.09 3.78
CA ALA A 155 -0.40 -10.41 2.70
C ALA A 155 -0.60 -8.93 3.06
N ALA A 156 -0.15 -8.02 2.19
CA ALA A 156 -0.39 -6.60 2.33
C ALA A 156 -1.89 -6.31 2.17
N PRO A 157 -2.55 -5.65 3.14
CA PRO A 157 -4.00 -5.51 3.16
C PRO A 157 -4.53 -4.39 2.24
N LEU A 158 -4.20 -4.46 0.95
CA LEU A 158 -4.50 -3.39 -0.02
C LEU A 158 -5.97 -3.38 -0.49
N GLU A 159 -6.68 -4.50 -0.35
CA GLU A 159 -8.03 -4.67 -0.93
C GLU A 159 -9.10 -5.00 0.12
N PHE A 160 -9.06 -4.40 1.33
CA PHE A 160 -10.09 -4.60 2.37
C PHE A 160 -11.52 -4.40 1.85
N ALA A 161 -11.71 -3.45 0.94
CA ALA A 161 -13.01 -3.14 0.36
C ALA A 161 -13.61 -4.28 -0.47
N SER A 162 -12.78 -5.24 -0.93
CA SER A 162 -13.23 -6.40 -1.72
C SER A 162 -13.75 -7.56 -0.88
N LEU A 163 -13.54 -7.54 0.44
CA LEU A 163 -14.00 -8.57 1.36
C LEU A 163 -15.50 -8.44 1.66
N LYS A 164 -16.10 -9.54 2.12
CA LYS A 164 -17.45 -9.51 2.68
C LYS A 164 -17.52 -8.59 3.90
N ALA A 165 -18.68 -7.97 4.12
CA ALA A 165 -18.88 -7.01 5.21
C ALA A 165 -18.54 -7.59 6.59
N GLU A 166 -18.87 -8.87 6.83
CA GLU A 166 -18.56 -9.58 8.08
C GLU A 166 -17.06 -9.67 8.35
N HIS A 167 -16.29 -10.14 7.37
CA HIS A 167 -14.83 -10.25 7.42
C HIS A 167 -14.16 -8.88 7.50
N ARG A 168 -14.63 -7.92 6.69
CA ARG A 168 -14.13 -6.54 6.68
C ARG A 168 -14.30 -5.88 8.05
N THR A 169 -15.46 -6.03 8.69
CA THR A 169 -15.72 -5.44 10.01
C THR A 169 -14.74 -5.96 11.08
N VAL A 170 -14.42 -7.25 11.05
CA VAL A 170 -13.45 -7.85 11.98
C VAL A 170 -12.05 -7.27 11.76
N LEU A 171 -11.59 -7.19 10.51
CA LEU A 171 -10.26 -6.64 10.19
C LEU A 171 -10.16 -5.14 10.47
N GLU A 172 -11.20 -4.36 10.17
CA GLU A 172 -11.26 -2.94 10.49
C GLU A 172 -11.21 -2.68 12.01
N ALA A 173 -11.83 -3.54 12.81
CA ALA A 173 -11.78 -3.46 14.26
C ALA A 173 -10.36 -3.77 14.78
N ALA A 174 -9.72 -4.83 14.28
CA ALA A 174 -8.33 -5.16 14.62
C ALA A 174 -7.37 -4.03 14.23
N TYR A 175 -7.46 -3.53 12.99
CA TYR A 175 -6.65 -2.41 12.52
C TYR A 175 -6.85 -1.14 13.38
N ARG A 176 -8.10 -0.83 13.75
CA ARG A 176 -8.42 0.31 14.63
C ARG A 176 -7.80 0.14 16.02
N GLN A 177 -7.81 -1.08 16.56
CA GLN A 177 -7.17 -1.38 17.84
C GLN A 177 -5.65 -1.21 17.76
N LEU A 178 -5.00 -1.76 16.73
CA LEU A 178 -3.56 -1.56 16.50
C LEU A 178 -3.20 -0.08 16.40
N LEU A 179 -3.93 0.65 15.54
CA LEU A 179 -3.73 2.09 15.34
C LEU A 179 -3.90 2.88 16.64
N GLY A 180 -4.93 2.56 17.44
CA GLY A 180 -5.16 3.19 18.74
C GLY A 180 -3.99 3.02 19.71
N ARG A 181 -3.39 1.82 19.76
CA ARG A 181 -2.22 1.53 20.61
C ARG A 181 -0.96 2.28 20.17
N LEU A 182 -0.73 2.39 18.86
CA LEU A 182 0.40 3.15 18.33
C LEU A 182 0.24 4.66 18.60
N ILE A 183 -0.98 5.18 18.44
CA ILE A 183 -1.31 6.59 18.78
C ILE A 183 -1.08 6.85 20.28
N ASP A 184 -1.49 5.92 21.15
CA ASP A 184 -1.25 6.02 22.60
C ASP A 184 0.24 6.06 22.95
N LEU A 185 1.06 5.20 22.33
CA LEU A 185 2.52 5.24 22.51
C LEU A 185 3.10 6.60 22.11
N LEU A 186 2.68 7.16 20.97
CA LEU A 186 3.17 8.48 20.57
C LEU A 186 2.75 9.56 21.56
N LYS A 187 1.49 9.55 22.02
CA LYS A 187 1.00 10.50 23.04
C LYS A 187 1.82 10.45 24.32
N ARG A 188 2.09 9.26 24.86
CA ARG A 188 2.95 9.11 26.05
C ARG A 188 4.39 9.58 25.80
N GLY A 189 4.91 9.37 24.61
CA GLY A 189 6.21 9.92 24.21
C GLY A 189 6.23 11.45 24.20
N ILE A 190 5.14 12.08 23.75
CA ILE A 190 4.96 13.55 23.76
C ILE A 190 4.82 14.06 25.19
N GLU A 191 3.96 13.45 25.99
CA GLU A 191 3.70 13.84 27.39
C GLU A 191 4.96 13.74 28.27
N SER A 192 5.80 12.74 28.01
CA SER A 192 7.08 12.56 28.72
C SER A 192 8.23 13.42 28.18
N GLY A 193 8.00 14.21 27.13
CA GLY A 193 9.00 15.08 26.53
C GLY A 193 10.07 14.40 25.68
N HIS A 194 9.98 13.08 25.46
CA HIS A 194 10.91 12.34 24.60
C HIS A 194 10.58 12.46 23.12
N ILE A 195 9.34 12.80 22.77
CA ILE A 195 8.88 13.06 21.41
C ILE A 195 8.40 14.51 21.33
N ARG A 196 8.76 15.20 20.24
CA ARG A 196 8.34 16.59 20.02
C ARG A 196 6.81 16.71 19.94
N PRO A 197 6.23 17.87 20.30
CA PRO A 197 4.81 18.14 20.05
C PRO A 197 4.44 17.97 18.57
N CYS A 198 3.42 17.16 18.30
CA CYS A 198 2.86 16.92 16.97
C CYS A 198 1.43 16.38 17.08
N ASP A 199 0.68 16.33 15.97
CA ASP A 199 -0.61 15.62 15.93
C ASP A 199 -0.37 14.10 15.91
N PRO A 200 -0.78 13.36 16.95
CA PRO A 200 -0.44 11.95 17.05
C PRO A 200 -1.21 11.05 16.09
N ILE A 201 -2.40 11.46 15.67
CA ILE A 201 -3.23 10.68 14.75
C ILE A 201 -2.65 10.76 13.35
N VAL A 202 -2.37 11.99 12.89
CA VAL A 202 -1.79 12.24 11.57
C VAL A 202 -0.38 11.66 11.49
N THR A 203 0.44 11.81 12.53
CA THR A 203 1.82 11.33 12.54
C THR A 203 1.87 9.81 12.44
N ILE A 204 1.13 9.05 13.27
CA ILE A 204 1.13 7.58 13.18
C ILE A 204 0.57 7.10 11.84
N ARG A 205 -0.47 7.75 11.30
CA ARG A 205 -1.00 7.41 9.97
C ARG A 205 0.04 7.64 8.86
N ALA A 206 0.82 8.72 8.94
CA ALA A 206 1.89 8.98 8.00
C ALA A 206 3.01 7.93 8.11
N MET A 207 3.40 7.55 9.33
CA MET A 207 4.41 6.50 9.55
C MET A 207 3.96 5.13 9.02
N ILE A 208 2.71 4.74 9.30
CA ILE A 208 2.12 3.50 8.75
C ILE A 208 2.05 3.58 7.22
N GLY A 209 1.53 4.68 6.67
CA GLY A 209 1.41 4.85 5.22
C GLY A 209 2.76 4.80 4.49
N ALA A 210 3.82 5.33 5.08
CA ALA A 210 5.18 5.21 4.57
C ALA A 210 5.67 3.75 4.54
N MET A 211 5.15 2.91 5.45
CA MET A 211 5.55 1.52 5.61
C MET A 211 4.69 0.53 4.84
N ASP A 212 3.42 0.86 4.57
CA ASP A 212 2.48 -0.01 3.87
C ASP A 212 2.94 -0.38 2.45
N TRP A 213 3.78 0.45 1.81
CA TRP A 213 4.35 0.15 0.49
C TRP A 213 5.69 -0.60 0.53
N SER A 214 6.23 -0.89 1.71
CA SER A 214 7.52 -1.58 1.87
C SER A 214 7.58 -2.94 1.20
N PHE A 215 6.49 -3.71 1.25
CA PHE A 215 6.41 -5.00 0.58
C PHE A 215 6.63 -4.90 -0.94
N TYR A 216 6.37 -3.75 -1.58
CA TYR A 216 6.54 -3.62 -3.02
C TYR A 216 7.99 -3.33 -3.39
N TRP A 217 8.56 -2.24 -2.85
CA TRP A 217 9.91 -1.82 -3.23
C TRP A 217 11.00 -2.72 -2.64
N LEU A 218 10.77 -3.39 -1.50
CA LEU A 218 11.71 -4.38 -0.97
C LEU A 218 11.86 -5.62 -1.87
N TYR A 219 10.82 -5.98 -2.64
CA TYR A 219 10.90 -7.10 -3.58
C TYR A 219 11.69 -6.75 -4.85
N GLU A 220 11.75 -5.46 -5.19
CA GLU A 220 12.48 -4.95 -6.36
C GLU A 220 13.91 -4.50 -6.01
N MET A 221 14.20 -4.26 -4.73
CA MET A 221 15.47 -3.77 -4.24
C MET A 221 16.57 -4.85 -4.29
N PRO A 222 17.81 -4.50 -4.71
CA PRO A 222 18.97 -5.39 -4.59
C PRO A 222 19.16 -5.87 -3.15
N ARG A 223 19.56 -7.14 -2.98
CA ARG A 223 19.60 -7.76 -1.65
C ARG A 223 20.65 -7.15 -0.73
N ASP A 224 21.77 -6.69 -1.28
CA ASP A 224 22.85 -6.00 -0.59
C ASP A 224 22.45 -4.59 -0.11
N GLU A 225 21.56 -3.90 -0.82
CA GLU A 225 21.01 -2.61 -0.37
C GLU A 225 19.95 -2.79 0.72
N ALA A 226 19.21 -3.90 0.69
CA ALA A 226 18.10 -4.17 1.60
C ALA A 226 18.54 -4.31 3.08
N GLU A 227 19.79 -4.69 3.34
CA GLU A 227 20.35 -4.85 4.69
C GLU A 227 20.36 -3.54 5.51
N GLN A 228 20.49 -2.39 4.84
CA GLN A 228 20.60 -1.08 5.49
C GLN A 228 19.25 -0.39 5.68
N VAL A 229 18.18 -0.93 5.11
CA VAL A 229 16.86 -0.28 5.05
C VAL A 229 16.32 0.04 6.45
N ILE A 230 16.51 -0.88 7.40
CA ILE A 230 16.05 -0.70 8.79
C ILE A 230 16.67 0.55 9.41
N ASP A 231 17.98 0.73 9.26
CA ASP A 231 18.70 1.87 9.83
C ASP A 231 18.31 3.18 9.13
N VAL A 232 18.14 3.16 7.81
CA VAL A 232 17.67 4.34 7.04
C VAL A 232 16.26 4.76 7.44
N VAL A 233 15.34 3.80 7.59
CA VAL A 233 13.97 4.10 8.02
C VAL A 233 13.95 4.60 9.46
N ARG A 234 14.73 4.00 10.37
CA ARG A 234 14.88 4.48 11.74
C ARG A 234 15.36 5.93 11.77
N ASP A 235 16.42 6.24 11.01
CA ASP A 235 16.97 7.60 10.92
C ASP A 235 15.92 8.59 10.40
N LEU A 236 15.22 8.24 9.31
CA LEU A 236 14.17 9.08 8.74
C LEU A 236 13.01 9.33 9.73
N LEU A 237 12.56 8.30 10.46
CA LEU A 237 11.46 8.42 11.42
C LEU A 237 11.82 9.24 12.66
N THR A 238 13.12 9.28 13.03
CA THR A 238 13.59 9.98 14.23
C THR A 238 14.11 11.39 13.94
N HIS A 239 14.84 11.58 12.86
CA HIS A 239 15.50 12.83 12.50
C HIS A 239 14.83 13.57 11.34
N GLY A 240 14.03 12.89 10.52
CA GLY A 240 13.41 13.48 9.33
C GLY A 240 14.42 13.73 8.21
N LEU A 241 14.05 14.57 7.24
CA LEU A 241 14.86 14.82 6.03
C LEU A 241 15.78 16.06 6.13
N LEU A 242 15.44 17.01 7.01
CA LEU A 242 16.12 18.30 7.01
C LEU A 242 17.43 18.23 7.78
N ASN A 243 18.49 18.78 7.20
CA ASN A 243 19.74 18.99 7.92
C ASN A 243 19.47 19.86 9.16
N PRO A 244 19.99 19.51 10.36
CA PRO A 244 19.80 20.30 11.57
C PRO A 244 20.20 21.78 11.46
N ASN A 245 21.12 22.11 10.53
CA ASN A 245 21.56 23.48 10.27
C ASN A 245 20.71 24.21 9.21
N SER A 246 19.64 23.59 8.71
CA SER A 246 18.73 24.21 7.74
C SER A 246 17.91 25.31 8.42
N ASN A 247 17.83 26.48 7.78
CA ASN A 247 17.00 27.60 8.21
C ASN A 247 15.59 27.57 7.61
N TYR A 248 15.15 26.40 7.12
CA TYR A 248 13.82 26.23 6.55
C TYR A 248 12.72 26.46 7.60
N SER A 249 11.71 27.24 7.21
CA SER A 249 10.46 27.42 7.94
C SER A 249 9.30 27.01 7.03
N PRO A 250 8.33 26.21 7.51
CA PRO A 250 7.17 25.85 6.71
C PRO A 250 6.39 27.07 6.21
N GLY A 251 6.00 27.06 4.94
CA GLY A 251 5.12 28.08 4.36
C GLY A 251 3.69 27.97 4.92
N GLN A 252 2.86 29.01 4.71
CA GLN A 252 1.48 29.00 5.21
C GLN A 252 0.51 28.23 4.30
N GLN A 253 0.65 28.29 2.97
CA GLN A 253 -0.27 27.62 2.04
C GLN A 253 0.36 27.44 0.65
N ALA A 254 -0.03 26.37 -0.06
CA ALA A 254 0.33 26.20 -1.46
C ALA A 254 -0.67 26.92 -2.36
N ASP A 255 -0.18 27.51 -3.45
CA ASP A 255 -1.03 28.15 -4.45
C ASP A 255 -1.74 27.09 -5.29
N LEU A 256 -3.03 26.88 -5.03
CA LEU A 256 -3.86 25.92 -5.77
C LEU A 256 -4.26 26.43 -7.16
N ALA A 257 -3.99 27.70 -7.48
CA ALA A 257 -4.30 28.26 -8.79
C ALA A 257 -3.57 27.53 -9.93
N ILE A 258 -2.48 26.80 -9.63
CA ILE A 258 -1.76 25.98 -10.60
C ILE A 258 -2.61 24.85 -11.21
N PHE A 259 -3.67 24.44 -10.51
CA PHE A 259 -4.62 23.43 -10.99
C PHE A 259 -5.82 24.04 -11.69
N SER A 260 -6.04 25.35 -11.56
CA SER A 260 -7.09 26.07 -12.28
C SER A 260 -6.53 26.65 -13.57
N GLU A 261 -7.03 26.19 -14.70
CA GLU A 261 -6.88 26.93 -15.96
C GLU A 261 -8.03 27.94 -16.05
N GLN A 262 -7.72 29.22 -16.25
CA GLN A 262 -8.73 30.22 -16.59
C GLN A 262 -9.13 30.00 -18.05
N GLU A 263 -10.14 29.18 -18.29
CA GLU A 263 -10.63 28.86 -19.64
C GLU A 263 -11.98 29.54 -19.96
N PRO A 264 -12.25 29.88 -21.23
CA PRO A 264 -13.52 30.49 -21.63
C PRO A 264 -14.70 29.55 -21.34
N ALA A 265 -15.64 29.98 -20.50
CA ALA A 265 -16.78 29.16 -20.05
C ALA A 265 -17.74 28.71 -21.18
N PHE A 266 -17.73 29.41 -22.31
CA PHE A 266 -18.63 29.16 -23.45
C PHE A 266 -17.99 28.34 -24.58
N ASP A 267 -16.74 27.89 -24.42
CA ASP A 267 -16.12 27.00 -25.38
C ASP A 267 -16.62 25.55 -25.21
N ARG A 268 -17.02 24.92 -26.31
CA ARG A 268 -17.60 23.57 -26.29
C ARG A 268 -16.58 22.51 -25.88
N ASP A 269 -15.33 22.66 -26.29
CA ASP A 269 -14.26 21.73 -25.96
C ASP A 269 -13.88 21.85 -24.48
N THR A 270 -13.81 23.08 -23.94
CA THR A 270 -13.69 23.36 -22.50
C THR A 270 -14.80 22.68 -21.70
N GLN A 271 -16.06 22.84 -22.09
CA GLN A 271 -17.18 22.19 -21.39
C GLN A 271 -17.11 20.66 -21.45
N ASN A 272 -16.65 20.10 -22.56
CA ASN A 272 -16.46 18.66 -22.69
C ASN A 272 -15.35 18.14 -21.76
N ARG A 273 -14.23 18.88 -21.66
CA ARG A 273 -13.11 18.59 -20.77
C ARG A 273 -13.50 18.63 -19.30
N LEU A 274 -14.25 19.67 -18.87
CA LEU A 274 -14.73 19.79 -17.50
C LEU A 274 -15.65 18.63 -17.09
N LYS A 275 -16.52 18.18 -18.01
CA LYS A 275 -17.37 16.99 -17.78
C LYS A 275 -16.53 15.72 -17.65
N GLN A 276 -15.53 15.54 -18.52
CA GLN A 276 -14.61 14.41 -18.42
C GLN A 276 -13.84 14.43 -17.11
N GLU A 277 -13.32 15.58 -16.68
CA GLU A 277 -12.63 15.76 -15.39
C GLU A 277 -13.54 15.42 -14.19
N ALA A 278 -14.82 15.81 -14.24
CA ALA A 278 -15.79 15.43 -13.21
C ALA A 278 -15.96 13.91 -13.10
N PHE A 279 -16.06 13.20 -14.24
CA PHE A 279 -16.05 11.73 -14.26
C PHE A 279 -14.76 11.13 -13.71
N LEU A 280 -13.60 11.72 -14.02
CA LEU A 280 -12.31 11.24 -13.52
C LEU A 280 -12.22 11.39 -11.99
N LYS A 281 -12.64 12.54 -11.44
CA LYS A 281 -12.68 12.78 -10.00
C LYS A 281 -13.66 11.84 -9.27
N ALA A 282 -14.87 11.67 -9.81
CA ALA A 282 -15.85 10.73 -9.24
C ALA A 282 -15.35 9.28 -9.30
N GLY A 283 -14.83 8.87 -10.46
CA GLY A 283 -14.20 7.56 -10.66
C GLY A 283 -13.09 7.28 -9.65
N THR A 284 -12.12 8.19 -9.53
CA THR A 284 -11.00 8.06 -8.57
C THR A 284 -11.51 7.90 -7.14
N ARG A 285 -12.51 8.68 -6.71
CA ARG A 285 -13.11 8.54 -5.36
C ARG A 285 -13.75 7.17 -5.16
N CYS A 286 -14.58 6.73 -6.09
CA CYS A 286 -15.24 5.43 -6.00
C CYS A 286 -14.23 4.28 -5.98
N PHE A 287 -13.21 4.31 -6.86
CA PHE A 287 -12.18 3.28 -6.93
C PHE A 287 -11.32 3.24 -5.67
N ASN A 288 -10.93 4.38 -5.12
CA ASN A 288 -10.13 4.43 -3.89
C ASN A 288 -10.92 3.92 -2.67
N GLN A 289 -12.24 4.14 -2.63
CA GLN A 289 -13.09 3.74 -1.50
C GLN A 289 -13.54 2.28 -1.58
N LYS A 290 -13.86 1.78 -2.77
CA LYS A 290 -14.52 0.47 -2.97
C LYS A 290 -13.66 -0.54 -3.74
N GLY A 291 -12.51 -0.12 -4.25
CA GLY A 291 -11.73 -0.89 -5.21
C GLY A 291 -12.41 -0.98 -6.58
N PHE A 292 -11.65 -1.36 -7.61
CA PHE A 292 -12.16 -1.43 -8.98
C PHE A 292 -13.37 -2.38 -9.13
N SER A 293 -13.30 -3.57 -8.53
CA SER A 293 -14.39 -4.57 -8.61
C SER A 293 -15.62 -4.14 -7.83
N GLY A 294 -15.46 -3.44 -6.70
CA GLY A 294 -16.56 -2.99 -5.85
C GLY A 294 -17.26 -1.72 -6.35
N THR A 295 -16.66 -0.98 -7.28
CA THR A 295 -17.29 0.19 -7.91
C THR A 295 -18.19 -0.21 -9.07
N SER A 296 -19.44 0.25 -9.05
CA SER A 296 -20.36 0.12 -10.20
C SER A 296 -20.42 1.40 -11.04
N LEU A 297 -20.82 1.26 -12.31
CA LEU A 297 -21.06 2.42 -13.18
C LEU A 297 -22.23 3.29 -12.66
N ASP A 298 -23.27 2.66 -12.13
CA ASP A 298 -24.44 3.33 -11.56
C ASP A 298 -24.05 4.31 -10.46
N GLU A 299 -23.17 3.89 -9.55
CA GLU A 299 -22.69 4.74 -8.46
C GLU A 299 -21.94 5.98 -8.95
N ILE A 300 -21.10 5.83 -9.98
CA ILE A 300 -20.32 6.94 -10.54
C ILE A 300 -21.25 7.98 -11.19
N VAL A 301 -22.22 7.53 -11.97
CA VAL A 301 -23.15 8.45 -12.66
C VAL A 301 -24.16 9.06 -11.70
N GLU A 302 -24.56 8.35 -10.64
CA GLU A 302 -25.40 8.85 -9.56
C GLU A 302 -24.69 9.96 -8.78
N GLN A 303 -23.40 9.78 -8.44
CA GLN A 303 -22.60 10.80 -7.76
C GLN A 303 -22.54 12.13 -8.53
N LEU A 304 -22.59 12.06 -9.87
CA LEU A 304 -22.56 13.22 -10.75
C LEU A 304 -23.94 13.70 -11.18
N ASN A 305 -25.01 13.00 -10.78
CA ASN A 305 -26.38 13.23 -11.21
C ASN A 305 -26.53 13.28 -12.75
N VAL A 306 -25.94 12.29 -13.43
CA VAL A 306 -25.98 12.15 -14.89
C VAL A 306 -26.46 10.76 -15.31
N SER A 307 -26.82 10.60 -16.59
CA SER A 307 -27.23 9.31 -17.13
C SER A 307 -26.03 8.42 -17.50
N LYS A 308 -26.25 7.10 -17.59
CA LYS A 308 -25.27 6.18 -18.20
C LYS A 308 -24.90 6.58 -19.63
N GLY A 309 -25.84 7.14 -20.39
CA GLY A 309 -25.57 7.64 -21.74
C GLY A 309 -24.52 8.75 -21.74
N ALA A 310 -24.56 9.65 -20.76
CA ALA A 310 -23.53 10.69 -20.59
C ALA A 310 -22.15 10.08 -20.30
N PHE A 311 -22.08 9.02 -19.49
CA PHE A 311 -20.82 8.30 -19.28
C PHE A 311 -20.28 7.70 -20.57
N TYR A 312 -21.11 6.96 -21.31
CA TYR A 312 -20.69 6.28 -22.53
C TYR A 312 -20.29 7.22 -23.67
N TYR A 313 -20.72 8.49 -23.61
CA TYR A 313 -20.22 9.53 -24.50
C TYR A 313 -18.73 9.83 -24.30
N HIS A 314 -18.23 9.72 -23.05
CA HIS A 314 -16.83 10.02 -22.71
C HIS A 314 -15.95 8.78 -22.57
N PHE A 315 -16.50 7.64 -22.14
CA PHE A 315 -15.74 6.44 -21.82
C PHE A 315 -16.42 5.18 -22.37
N ALA A 316 -15.65 4.30 -23.00
CA ALA A 316 -16.19 3.05 -23.52
C ALA A 316 -16.68 2.10 -22.42
N ASN A 317 -15.98 2.05 -21.29
CA ASN A 317 -16.26 1.16 -20.16
C ASN A 317 -15.52 1.62 -18.88
N LYS A 318 -15.72 0.89 -17.78
CA LYS A 318 -15.13 1.19 -16.46
C LYS A 318 -13.59 1.06 -16.47
N GLU A 319 -13.03 0.13 -17.24
CA GLU A 319 -11.58 -0.05 -17.43
C GLU A 319 -10.94 1.16 -18.12
N ALA A 320 -11.60 1.70 -19.14
CA ALA A 320 -11.17 2.90 -19.85
C ALA A 320 -11.21 4.13 -18.93
N LEU A 321 -12.25 4.26 -18.10
CA LEU A 321 -12.30 5.28 -17.06
C LEU A 321 -11.13 5.13 -16.08
N LEU A 322 -10.90 3.93 -15.53
CA LEU A 322 -9.81 3.69 -14.58
C LEU A 322 -8.44 4.07 -15.18
N THR A 323 -8.18 3.68 -16.43
CA THR A 323 -6.93 4.02 -17.13
C THR A 323 -6.77 5.54 -17.22
N GLN A 324 -7.84 6.25 -17.58
CA GLN A 324 -7.79 7.71 -17.66
C GLN A 324 -7.70 8.39 -16.29
N CYS A 325 -8.25 7.79 -15.23
CA CYS A 325 -8.05 8.28 -13.85
C CYS A 325 -6.57 8.27 -13.48
N TYR A 326 -5.84 7.20 -13.83
CA TYR A 326 -4.39 7.13 -13.62
C TYR A 326 -3.64 8.19 -14.44
N ASP A 327 -3.94 8.30 -15.74
CA ASP A 327 -3.32 9.31 -16.61
C ASP A 327 -3.55 10.72 -16.07
N TYR A 328 -4.78 11.02 -15.63
CA TYR A 328 -5.14 12.29 -15.02
C TYR A 328 -4.33 12.56 -13.75
N THR A 329 -4.25 11.61 -12.81
CA THR A 329 -3.45 11.79 -11.58
C THR A 329 -1.97 12.01 -11.90
N LEU A 330 -1.41 11.26 -12.84
CA LEU A 330 -0.01 11.43 -13.26
C LEU A 330 0.23 12.80 -13.92
N ASP A 331 -0.70 13.26 -14.76
CA ASP A 331 -0.63 14.60 -15.36
C ASP A 331 -0.69 15.69 -14.28
N GLN A 332 -1.54 15.55 -13.26
CA GLN A 332 -1.58 16.48 -12.13
C GLN A 332 -0.27 16.48 -11.32
N LEU A 333 0.32 15.31 -11.05
CA LEU A 333 1.61 15.21 -10.38
C LEU A 333 2.74 15.85 -11.19
N GLU A 334 2.75 15.66 -12.51
CA GLU A 334 3.74 16.28 -13.39
C GLU A 334 3.59 17.81 -13.43
N ARG A 335 2.35 18.33 -13.37
CA ARG A 335 2.10 19.78 -13.21
C ARG A 335 2.69 20.32 -11.91
N VAL A 336 2.51 19.61 -10.78
CA VAL A 336 3.12 19.99 -9.50
C VAL A 336 4.64 20.04 -9.59
N ILE A 337 5.26 18.97 -10.09
CA ILE A 337 6.72 18.88 -10.20
C ILE A 337 7.25 20.01 -11.10
N THR A 338 6.64 20.21 -12.27
CA THR A 338 7.02 21.27 -13.21
C THR A 338 6.89 22.64 -12.55
N HIS A 339 5.78 22.91 -11.84
CA HIS A 339 5.60 24.18 -11.14
C HIS A 339 6.71 24.41 -10.10
N VAL A 340 6.98 23.41 -9.26
CA VAL A 340 7.95 23.49 -8.17
C VAL A 340 9.39 23.67 -8.67
N GLU A 341 9.74 23.08 -9.82
CA GLU A 341 11.05 23.28 -10.46
C GLU A 341 11.32 24.74 -10.84
N HIS A 342 10.27 25.51 -11.16
CA HIS A 342 10.37 26.92 -11.54
C HIS A 342 10.29 27.90 -10.37
N ILE A 343 10.01 27.42 -9.15
CA ILE A 343 10.00 28.27 -7.95
C ILE A 343 11.44 28.61 -7.57
N ASP A 344 11.76 29.90 -7.48
CA ASP A 344 13.04 30.37 -6.95
C ASP A 344 13.05 30.27 -5.41
N ALA A 345 13.36 29.08 -4.90
CA ALA A 345 13.40 28.78 -3.47
C ALA A 345 14.39 27.65 -3.19
N THR A 346 14.74 27.47 -1.91
CA THR A 346 15.62 26.39 -1.46
C THR A 346 14.98 25.01 -1.74
N PRO A 347 15.78 23.93 -1.86
CA PRO A 347 15.24 22.59 -2.05
C PRO A 347 14.20 22.16 -0.99
N ALA A 348 14.41 22.55 0.28
CA ALA A 348 13.47 22.27 1.36
C ALA A 348 12.12 23.00 1.16
N ALA A 349 12.15 24.27 0.77
CA ALA A 349 10.94 25.03 0.48
C ALA A 349 10.20 24.50 -0.76
N ARG A 350 10.94 24.06 -1.79
CA ARG A 350 10.36 23.37 -2.95
C ARG A 350 9.65 22.08 -2.55
N LEU A 351 10.26 21.27 -1.69
CA LEU A 351 9.65 20.04 -1.17
C LEU A 351 8.37 20.32 -0.37
N ASP A 352 8.36 21.36 0.48
CA ASP A 352 7.16 21.78 1.22
C ASP A 352 5.98 22.11 0.29
N VAL A 353 6.24 22.94 -0.73
CA VAL A 353 5.23 23.30 -1.73
C VAL A 353 4.74 22.06 -2.49
N ALA A 354 5.66 21.19 -2.94
CA ALA A 354 5.30 19.95 -3.63
C ALA A 354 4.37 19.07 -2.77
N MET A 355 4.73 18.83 -1.50
CA MET A 355 3.94 17.99 -0.61
C MET A 355 2.54 18.56 -0.39
N ARG A 356 2.42 19.88 -0.14
CA ARG A 356 1.11 20.53 0.04
C ARG A 356 0.22 20.45 -1.20
N LEU A 357 0.81 20.67 -2.37
CA LEU A 357 0.08 20.56 -3.64
C LEU A 357 -0.39 19.13 -3.89
N ILE A 358 0.47 18.13 -3.66
CA ILE A 358 0.13 16.71 -3.82
C ILE A 358 -1.01 16.30 -2.88
N PHE A 359 -0.96 16.71 -1.60
CA PHE A 359 -2.05 16.46 -0.66
C PHE A 359 -3.36 17.13 -1.07
N SER A 360 -3.30 18.24 -1.82
CA SER A 360 -4.48 18.94 -2.31
C SER A 360 -5.08 18.32 -3.59
N LEU A 361 -4.44 17.29 -4.17
CA LEU A 361 -4.96 16.57 -5.34
C LEU A 361 -6.02 15.50 -5.00
N GLN A 362 -6.08 15.08 -3.73
CA GLN A 362 -7.01 14.05 -3.23
C GLN A 362 -8.40 14.65 -2.99
#